data_AF-A0A1W2F9V1-F1
#
_entry.id   AF-A0A1W2F9V1-F1
#
_cell.length_a   1.000
_cell.length_b   1.000
_cell.length_c   1.000
_cell.angle_alpha   90.00
_cell.angle_beta   90.00
_cell.angle_gamma   90.00
#
_symmetry.space_group_name_H-M   'P 1'
#
loop_
_entity.id
_entity.type
_entity.pdbx_description
1 polymer ?
#
loop_
_entity_poly.entity_id
_entity_poly.type
_entity_poly.pdbx_seq_one_letter_code
_entity_poly.pdbx_strand_id
1 'polypeptide(L)'
;MRKLLLLFTISLMSFILKAKEATVKIKVLNAGDQKVIIKHPIDAAWFPVAVDEQSLGADSTVTYKFPVNKTSWLRINGYFFIIEPGITNILFDYGKKDALSYTDRNMDGIILFSKRDNQFYQYKARDYYKNDSSAVNLLKRIKENKEAELKAYADLLSAKKISLHFYEEMQNFLNIDAAIMEAAIPM
;
A
#
# COMPACT_ATOMS: atom_id res chain seq x y z
N MET A 1 12.05 29.92 48.81
CA MET A 1 12.54 29.24 47.59
C MET A 1 11.33 28.63 46.87
N ARG A 2 10.67 29.38 45.98
CA ARG A 2 9.37 29.00 45.36
C ARG A 2 9.27 29.54 43.92
N LYS A 3 10.37 29.48 43.16
CA LYS A 3 10.43 30.01 41.77
C LYS A 3 11.29 29.16 40.82
N LEU A 4 11.47 27.86 41.12
CA LEU A 4 12.36 26.99 40.33
C LEU A 4 11.69 25.73 39.76
N LEU A 5 10.35 25.65 39.81
CA LEU A 5 9.60 24.48 39.36
C LEU A 5 8.87 24.66 38.02
N LEU A 6 8.97 25.84 37.39
CA LEU A 6 8.20 26.16 36.16
C LEU A 6 9.02 26.15 34.86
N LEU A 7 10.32 25.89 34.93
CA LEU A 7 11.20 25.84 33.74
C LEU A 7 11.48 24.42 33.23
N PHE A 8 11.18 23.37 34.02
CA PHE A 8 11.42 21.98 33.62
C PHE A 8 10.27 21.34 32.83
N THR A 9 9.08 21.96 32.79
CA THR A 9 7.93 21.43 32.06
C THR A 9 7.86 21.88 30.60
N ILE A 10 8.61 22.92 30.22
CA ILE A 10 8.58 23.47 28.84
C ILE A 10 9.58 22.75 27.91
N SER A 11 10.64 22.13 28.43
CA SER A 11 11.59 21.37 27.60
C SER A 11 11.05 20.04 27.08
N LEU A 12 9.96 19.53 27.66
CA LEU A 12 9.26 18.33 27.19
C LEU A 12 8.21 18.62 26.10
N MET A 13 7.88 19.89 25.84
CA MET A 13 6.90 20.27 24.81
C MET A 13 7.49 20.41 23.40
N SER A 14 8.80 20.24 23.20
CA SER A 14 9.39 20.34 21.85
C SER A 14 9.22 19.09 21.00
N PHE A 15 8.65 18.01 21.53
CA PHE A 15 8.04 16.96 20.70
C PHE A 15 6.65 17.42 20.22
N ILE A 16 6.62 18.59 19.59
CA ILE A 16 5.57 18.90 18.63
C ILE A 16 5.58 17.70 17.68
N LEU A 17 4.46 16.99 17.63
CA LEU A 17 4.17 15.98 16.62
C LEU A 17 4.36 16.65 15.25
N LYS A 18 5.59 16.67 14.74
CA LYS A 18 5.82 16.92 13.33
C LYS A 18 5.16 15.73 12.66
N ALA A 19 3.99 15.97 12.06
CA ALA A 19 3.38 15.04 11.14
C ALA A 19 4.50 14.53 10.23
N LYS A 20 4.78 13.22 10.27
CA LYS A 20 5.87 12.69 9.44
C LYS A 20 5.45 12.94 7.99
N GLU A 21 6.39 13.38 7.15
CA GLU A 21 6.13 13.66 5.74
C GLU A 21 6.60 12.46 4.92
N ALA A 22 5.79 12.05 3.94
CA ALA A 22 6.26 11.21 2.86
C ALA A 22 6.58 12.08 1.64
N THR A 23 7.75 11.82 1.05
CA THR A 23 8.17 12.39 -0.23
C THR A 23 8.30 11.25 -1.23
N VAL A 24 7.50 11.28 -2.29
CA VAL A 24 7.57 10.32 -3.39
C VAL A 24 8.21 11.01 -4.59
N LYS A 25 9.36 10.51 -5.03
CA LYS A 25 10.06 10.99 -6.23
C LYS A 25 9.83 10.00 -7.36
N ILE A 26 9.14 10.43 -8.40
CA ILE A 26 8.66 9.59 -9.48
C ILE A 26 9.38 10.00 -10.74
N LYS A 27 10.27 9.14 -11.23
CA LYS A 27 10.93 9.32 -12.52
C LYS A 27 10.21 8.49 -13.57
N VAL A 28 9.95 9.10 -14.72
CA VAL A 28 9.26 8.46 -15.84
C VAL A 28 10.17 8.50 -17.07
N LEU A 29 10.40 7.35 -17.69
CA LEU A 29 11.19 7.18 -18.91
C LEU A 29 10.31 6.59 -20.01
N ASN A 30 10.56 7.01 -21.25
CA ASN A 30 9.94 6.46 -22.46
C ASN A 30 8.39 6.49 -22.47
N ALA A 31 7.76 7.40 -21.73
CA ALA A 31 6.31 7.54 -21.72
C ALA A 31 5.82 8.37 -22.93
N GLY A 32 4.71 7.93 -23.54
CA GLY A 32 4.01 8.74 -24.55
C GLY A 32 3.31 9.96 -23.95
N ASP A 33 2.90 9.87 -22.68
CA ASP A 33 2.26 10.94 -21.94
C ASP A 33 3.22 11.57 -20.93
N GLN A 34 3.25 12.91 -20.88
CA GLN A 34 4.12 13.68 -19.98
C GLN A 34 3.47 13.94 -18.61
N LYS A 35 2.78 12.95 -18.04
CA LYS A 35 2.08 13.10 -16.75
C LYS A 35 2.17 11.88 -15.84
N VAL A 36 2.03 12.14 -14.54
CA VAL A 36 1.86 11.15 -13.48
C VAL A 36 0.50 11.34 -12.84
N ILE A 37 -0.26 10.26 -12.72
CA ILE A 37 -1.56 10.26 -12.07
C ILE A 37 -1.41 9.60 -10.69
N ILE A 38 -1.60 10.39 -9.63
CA ILE A 38 -1.53 9.95 -8.24
C ILE A 38 -2.95 9.92 -7.69
N LYS A 39 -3.31 8.81 -7.04
CA LYS A 39 -4.65 8.53 -6.58
C LYS A 39 -4.59 8.12 -5.11
N HIS A 40 -5.30 8.84 -4.25
CA HIS A 40 -5.46 8.48 -2.84
C HIS A 40 -6.66 7.55 -2.69
N PRO A 41 -6.47 6.25 -2.40
CA PRO A 41 -7.57 5.41 -1.93
C PRO A 41 -8.08 6.01 -0.62
N ILE A 42 -9.39 6.22 -0.54
CA ILE A 42 -10.04 6.54 0.73
C ILE A 42 -10.09 5.24 1.52
N ASP A 43 -9.63 5.27 2.77
CA ASP A 43 -9.70 4.13 3.69
C ASP A 43 -11.10 3.49 3.60
N ALA A 44 -11.12 2.21 3.19
CA ALA A 44 -12.31 1.35 3.09
C ALA A 44 -13.47 1.80 2.17
N ALA A 45 -13.30 2.76 1.24
CA ALA A 45 -14.44 3.22 0.43
C ALA A 45 -14.20 3.45 -1.07
N TRP A 46 -15.23 3.10 -1.88
CA TRP A 46 -15.34 3.20 -3.34
C TRP A 46 -15.78 4.60 -3.84
N PHE A 47 -15.51 5.66 -3.08
CA PHE A 47 -15.87 7.05 -3.41
C PHE A 47 -14.82 7.72 -4.30
N PRO A 48 -15.12 8.83 -5.01
CA PRO A 48 -14.24 9.37 -6.05
C PRO A 48 -12.85 9.62 -5.48
N VAL A 49 -11.91 8.86 -6.00
CA VAL A 49 -10.50 8.95 -5.66
C VAL A 49 -10.09 10.41 -5.83
N ALA A 50 -9.47 11.02 -4.82
CA ALA A 50 -8.76 12.27 -5.04
C ALA A 50 -7.65 11.96 -6.07
N VAL A 51 -7.87 12.42 -7.30
CA VAL A 51 -6.92 12.27 -8.41
C VAL A 51 -6.11 13.54 -8.48
N ASP A 52 -4.80 13.38 -8.37
CA ASP A 52 -3.84 14.43 -8.57
C ASP A 52 -3.04 14.12 -9.84
N GLU A 53 -3.18 14.97 -10.87
CA GLU A 53 -2.43 14.87 -12.11
C GLU A 53 -1.25 15.84 -12.08
N GLN A 54 -0.05 15.29 -12.11
CA GLN A 54 1.19 16.05 -12.04
C GLN A 54 1.91 15.96 -13.39
N SER A 55 2.18 17.10 -14.02
CA SER A 55 2.97 17.14 -15.25
C SER A 55 4.44 16.83 -14.94
N LEU A 56 5.12 16.14 -15.86
CA LEU A 56 6.54 15.84 -15.71
C LEU A 56 7.38 17.12 -15.76
N GLY A 57 8.37 17.21 -14.87
CA GLY A 57 9.41 18.23 -14.93
C GLY A 57 10.34 18.04 -16.14
N ALA A 58 11.26 19.00 -16.33
CA ALA A 58 12.23 18.97 -17.44
C ALA A 58 13.15 17.74 -17.43
N ASP A 59 13.34 17.11 -16.28
CA ASP A 59 14.12 15.88 -16.08
C ASP A 59 13.25 14.60 -16.08
N SER A 60 11.99 14.73 -16.49
CA SER A 60 10.97 13.69 -16.44
C SER A 60 10.70 13.15 -15.02
N THR A 61 10.86 14.00 -14.00
CA THR A 61 10.59 13.67 -12.60
C THR A 61 9.41 14.47 -12.05
N VAL A 62 8.64 13.85 -11.16
CA VAL A 62 7.65 14.47 -10.28
C VAL A 62 8.06 14.25 -8.83
N THR A 63 8.02 15.30 -8.01
CA THR A 63 8.19 15.17 -6.56
C THR A 63 6.86 15.46 -5.89
N TYR A 64 6.29 14.43 -5.28
CA TYR A 64 5.02 14.50 -4.56
C TYR A 64 5.25 14.42 -3.06
N LYS A 65 4.62 15.31 -2.30
CA LYS A 65 4.76 15.37 -0.84
C LYS A 65 3.40 15.39 -0.17
N PHE A 66 3.25 14.59 0.87
CA PHE A 66 2.02 14.57 1.64
C PHE A 66 2.29 14.18 3.10
N PRO A 67 1.48 14.68 4.04
CA PRO A 67 1.59 14.31 5.45
C PRO A 67 1.14 12.86 5.64
N VAL A 68 1.94 12.05 6.34
CA VAL A 68 1.57 10.68 6.69
C VAL A 68 2.12 10.31 8.06
N ASN A 69 1.24 9.95 8.99
CA ASN A 69 1.66 9.57 10.35
C ASN A 69 2.21 8.13 10.43
N LYS A 70 1.79 7.26 9.50
CA LYS A 70 2.18 5.85 9.35
C LYS A 70 2.43 5.53 7.86
N THR A 71 1.98 4.37 7.42
CA THR A 71 1.84 3.93 6.03
C THR A 71 0.62 4.58 5.39
N SER A 72 0.69 4.83 4.09
CA SER A 72 -0.44 5.27 3.26
C SER A 72 -0.44 4.50 1.96
N TRP A 73 -1.63 4.07 1.54
CA TRP A 73 -1.82 3.47 0.24
C TRP A 73 -1.92 4.59 -0.80
N LEU A 74 -1.19 4.48 -1.91
CA LEU A 74 -1.36 5.33 -3.08
C LEU A 74 -1.52 4.45 -4.32
N ARG A 75 -2.27 4.94 -5.31
CA ARG A 75 -2.25 4.39 -6.66
C ARG A 75 -1.56 5.36 -7.61
N ILE A 76 -0.45 4.95 -8.20
CA ILE A 76 0.38 5.81 -9.07
C ILE A 76 0.48 5.13 -10.42
N ASN A 77 0.03 5.81 -11.49
CA ASN A 77 -0.01 5.27 -12.86
C ASN A 77 -0.61 3.85 -12.94
N GLY A 78 -1.62 3.58 -12.10
CA GLY A 78 -2.34 2.30 -12.08
C GLY A 78 -1.82 1.27 -11.08
N TYR A 79 -0.60 1.42 -10.57
CA TYR A 79 0.03 0.51 -9.59
C TYR A 79 -0.27 0.94 -8.15
N PHE A 80 -0.41 -0.03 -7.25
CA PHE A 80 -0.60 0.22 -5.82
C PHE A 80 0.74 0.28 -5.09
N PHE A 81 0.90 1.28 -4.23
CA PHE A 81 2.08 1.49 -3.42
C PHE A 81 1.67 1.66 -1.96
N ILE A 82 2.41 1.01 -1.05
CA ILE A 82 2.39 1.34 0.37
C ILE A 82 3.56 2.29 0.61
N ILE A 83 3.25 3.54 0.93
CA ILE A 83 4.22 4.61 1.16
C ILE A 83 4.40 4.78 2.67
N GLU A 84 5.63 4.59 3.13
CA GLU A 84 6.06 4.85 4.50
C GLU A 84 6.52 6.32 4.65
N PRO A 85 6.58 6.86 5.88
CA PRO A 85 7.14 8.18 6.09
C PRO A 85 8.62 8.21 5.70
N GLY A 86 9.07 9.28 5.05
CA GLY A 86 10.41 9.39 4.47
C GLY A 86 10.40 9.54 2.96
N ILE A 87 11.49 9.14 2.30
CA ILE A 87 11.66 9.28 0.84
C ILE A 87 11.42 7.93 0.17
N THR A 88 10.50 7.90 -0.78
CA THR A 88 10.29 6.78 -1.70
C THR A 88 10.65 7.22 -3.11
N ASN A 89 11.60 6.55 -3.74
CA ASN A 89 11.90 6.76 -5.16
C ASN A 89 11.09 5.74 -5.99
N ILE A 90 10.57 6.13 -7.14
CA ILE A 90 9.81 5.29 -8.07
C ILE A 90 10.31 5.54 -9.49
N LEU A 91 10.55 4.48 -10.25
CA LEU A 91 10.90 4.54 -11.67
C LEU A 91 9.90 3.78 -12.51
N PHE A 92 9.23 4.51 -13.40
CA PHE A 92 8.49 3.94 -14.52
C PHE A 92 9.35 4.03 -15.79
N ASP A 93 9.64 2.91 -16.42
CA ASP A 93 10.35 2.79 -17.69
C ASP A 93 9.48 2.02 -18.69
N TYR A 94 8.70 2.76 -19.47
CA TYR A 94 7.76 2.21 -20.44
C TYR A 94 8.43 1.59 -21.67
N GLY A 95 9.77 1.66 -21.79
CA GLY A 95 10.53 0.95 -22.81
C GLY A 95 10.77 -0.53 -22.46
N LYS A 96 10.41 -0.96 -21.24
CA LYS A 96 10.58 -2.33 -20.77
C LYS A 96 9.24 -3.08 -20.76
N LYS A 97 9.34 -4.42 -20.80
CA LYS A 97 8.18 -5.32 -20.68
C LYS A 97 7.37 -5.07 -19.41
N ASP A 98 8.06 -4.83 -18.29
CA ASP A 98 7.47 -4.39 -17.03
C ASP A 98 7.84 -2.92 -16.81
N ALA A 99 6.83 -2.04 -16.84
CA ALA A 99 7.06 -0.60 -16.76
C ALA A 99 7.59 -0.16 -15.38
N LEU A 100 7.19 -0.82 -14.29
CA LEU A 100 7.71 -0.51 -12.95
C LEU A 100 9.07 -1.19 -12.75
N SER A 101 10.16 -0.42 -12.67
CA SER A 101 11.53 -0.97 -12.70
C SER A 101 12.42 -0.66 -11.49
N TYR A 102 12.07 0.32 -10.63
CA TYR A 102 12.85 0.60 -9.41
C TYR A 102 12.08 1.37 -8.34
N THR A 103 12.16 0.93 -7.07
CA THR A 103 11.80 1.72 -5.88
C THR A 103 12.71 1.33 -4.72
N ASP A 104 13.02 2.27 -3.83
CA ASP A 104 13.79 1.97 -2.62
C ASP A 104 12.90 1.30 -1.57
N ARG A 105 13.34 0.11 -1.11
CA ARG A 105 12.69 -0.81 -0.15
C ARG A 105 11.24 -1.18 -0.51
N ASN A 106 10.80 -2.38 -0.14
CA ASN A 106 9.44 -2.89 -0.38
C ASN A 106 9.04 -3.21 -1.83
N MET A 107 9.87 -2.91 -2.83
CA MET A 107 9.54 -3.12 -4.26
C MET A 107 9.05 -4.53 -4.55
N ASP A 108 9.76 -5.54 -4.06
CA ASP A 108 9.38 -6.94 -4.31
C ASP A 108 7.98 -7.25 -3.77
N GLY A 109 7.59 -6.62 -2.66
CA GLY A 109 6.24 -6.71 -2.11
C GLY A 109 5.19 -5.98 -2.96
N ILE A 110 5.54 -4.81 -3.49
CA ILE A 110 4.68 -4.03 -4.41
C ILE A 110 4.45 -4.80 -5.72
N ILE A 111 5.50 -5.34 -6.32
CA ILE A 111 5.42 -6.16 -7.53
C ILE A 111 4.55 -7.39 -7.26
N LEU A 112 4.78 -8.08 -6.15
CA LEU A 112 3.97 -9.23 -5.75
C LEU A 112 2.49 -8.85 -5.63
N PHE A 113 2.18 -7.74 -4.95
CA PHE A 113 0.82 -7.24 -4.81
C PHE A 113 0.18 -6.86 -6.15
N SER A 114 0.93 -6.21 -7.04
CA SER A 114 0.42 -5.78 -8.36
C SER A 114 0.04 -6.93 -9.30
N LYS A 115 0.64 -8.12 -9.10
CA LYS A 115 0.36 -9.34 -9.86
C LYS A 115 -0.85 -10.12 -9.34
N ARG A 116 -1.41 -9.70 -8.20
CA ARG A 116 -2.53 -10.39 -7.56
C ARG A 116 -3.78 -10.24 -8.41
N ASP A 117 -4.58 -11.30 -8.48
CA ASP A 117 -5.86 -11.25 -9.16
C ASP A 117 -6.83 -10.36 -8.36
N ASN A 118 -7.13 -9.18 -8.92
CA ASN A 118 -8.01 -8.16 -8.36
C ASN A 118 -9.48 -8.40 -8.69
N GLN A 119 -9.87 -9.61 -9.12
CA GLN A 119 -11.28 -9.97 -9.20
C GLN A 119 -12.01 -9.55 -7.93
N PHE A 120 -13.08 -8.77 -8.13
CA PHE A 120 -13.93 -8.24 -7.07
C PHE A 120 -14.29 -9.38 -6.10
N TYR A 121 -14.19 -9.13 -4.80
CA TYR A 121 -14.44 -10.12 -3.75
C TYR A 121 -15.76 -10.88 -3.94
N GLN A 122 -16.80 -10.22 -4.48
CA GLN A 122 -18.10 -10.83 -4.79
C GLN A 122 -18.01 -11.91 -5.89
N TYR A 123 -17.15 -11.74 -6.89
CA TYR A 123 -16.93 -12.72 -7.96
C TYR A 123 -16.11 -13.88 -7.47
N LYS A 124 -15.02 -13.62 -6.72
CA LYS A 124 -14.26 -14.67 -6.04
C LYS A 124 -15.18 -15.50 -5.14
N ALA A 125 -15.95 -14.85 -4.27
CA ALA A 125 -16.92 -15.50 -3.41
C ALA A 125 -17.95 -16.31 -4.23
N ARG A 126 -18.54 -15.75 -5.30
CA ARG A 126 -19.45 -16.49 -6.21
C ARG A 126 -18.84 -17.72 -6.85
N ASP A 127 -17.60 -17.65 -7.33
CA ASP A 127 -16.93 -18.81 -7.92
C ASP A 127 -16.50 -19.84 -6.86
N TYR A 128 -16.24 -19.40 -5.63
CA TYR A 128 -16.05 -20.29 -4.49
C TYR A 128 -17.35 -21.02 -4.08
N TYR A 129 -18.50 -20.34 -4.07
CA TYR A 129 -19.81 -20.96 -3.74
C TYR A 129 -20.28 -22.00 -4.75
N LYS A 130 -19.83 -21.91 -6.02
CA LYS A 130 -20.25 -22.87 -7.06
C LYS A 130 -19.62 -24.25 -6.89
N ASN A 131 -18.46 -24.35 -6.24
CA ASN A 131 -17.63 -25.56 -6.25
C ASN A 131 -17.59 -26.31 -4.91
N ASP A 132 -18.03 -25.71 -3.81
CA ASP A 132 -17.99 -26.31 -2.47
C ASP A 132 -19.38 -26.27 -1.82
N SER A 133 -19.91 -27.42 -1.43
CA SER A 133 -21.31 -27.56 -0.97
C SER A 133 -21.50 -27.38 0.54
N SER A 134 -20.45 -27.03 1.31
CA SER A 134 -20.59 -26.76 2.74
C SER A 134 -19.81 -25.52 3.20
N ALA A 135 -20.44 -24.68 4.02
CA ALA A 135 -19.85 -23.46 4.56
C ALA A 135 -18.54 -23.73 5.34
N VAL A 136 -18.44 -24.88 6.02
CA VAL A 136 -17.25 -25.27 6.79
C VAL A 136 -16.01 -25.46 5.89
N ASN A 137 -16.17 -26.16 4.76
CA ASN A 137 -15.07 -26.35 3.80
C ASN A 137 -14.63 -25.02 3.20
N LEU A 138 -15.58 -24.13 2.93
CA LEU A 138 -15.30 -22.83 2.38
C LEU A 138 -14.51 -21.94 3.35
N LEU A 139 -14.92 -21.87 4.62
CA LEU A 139 -14.18 -21.14 5.67
C LEU A 139 -12.74 -21.65 5.78
N LYS A 140 -12.56 -22.99 5.77
CA LYS A 140 -11.23 -23.60 5.78
C LYS A 140 -10.39 -23.15 4.59
N ARG A 141 -10.96 -23.15 3.39
CA ARG A 141 -10.25 -22.78 2.16
C ARG A 141 -9.88 -21.29 2.11
N ILE A 142 -10.77 -20.42 2.59
CA ILE A 142 -10.47 -18.98 2.74
C ILE A 142 -9.24 -18.79 3.62
N LYS A 143 -9.20 -19.49 4.77
CA LYS A 143 -8.05 -19.45 5.68
C LYS A 143 -6.76 -19.96 5.02
N GLU A 144 -6.81 -21.10 4.34
CA GLU A 144 -5.65 -21.68 3.65
C GLU A 144 -5.10 -20.75 2.56
N ASN A 145 -5.98 -20.16 1.75
CA ASN A 145 -5.59 -19.19 0.72
C ASN A 145 -4.93 -17.95 1.32
N LYS A 146 -5.52 -17.41 2.41
CA LYS A 146 -4.94 -16.28 3.14
C LYS A 146 -3.53 -16.59 3.65
N GLU A 147 -3.34 -17.76 4.27
CA GLU A 147 -2.05 -18.19 4.80
C GLU A 147 -1.01 -18.41 3.68
N ALA A 148 -1.43 -18.99 2.55
CA ALA A 148 -0.57 -19.17 1.39
C ALA A 148 -0.13 -17.84 0.78
N GLU A 149 -1.02 -16.86 0.66
CA GLU A 149 -0.68 -15.52 0.18
C GLU A 149 0.23 -14.78 1.16
N LEU A 150 -0.07 -14.82 2.46
CA LEU A 150 0.73 -14.16 3.49
C LEU A 150 2.15 -14.73 3.58
N LYS A 151 2.32 -16.02 3.32
CA LYS A 151 3.63 -16.68 3.32
C LYS A 151 4.63 -16.01 2.36
N ALA A 152 4.19 -15.64 1.15
CA ALA A 152 5.07 -14.98 0.19
C ALA A 152 5.61 -13.64 0.73
N TYR A 153 4.80 -12.89 1.48
CA TYR A 153 5.25 -11.67 2.15
C TYR A 153 6.16 -11.97 3.36
N ALA A 154 5.89 -13.02 4.12
CA ALA A 154 6.77 -13.43 5.23
C ALA A 154 8.18 -13.83 4.74
N ASP A 155 8.25 -14.49 3.58
CA ASP A 155 9.51 -14.86 2.93
C ASP A 155 10.27 -13.60 2.47
N LEU A 156 9.57 -12.60 1.91
CA LEU A 156 10.16 -11.29 1.57
C LEU A 156 10.65 -10.51 2.80
N LEU A 157 9.91 -10.56 3.91
CA LEU A 157 10.30 -9.92 5.17
C LEU A 157 11.57 -10.56 5.72
N SER A 158 11.62 -11.90 5.74
CA SER A 158 12.78 -12.66 6.20
C SER A 158 14.02 -12.39 5.35
N ALA A 159 13.83 -12.23 4.04
CA ALA A 159 14.88 -11.82 3.12
C ALA A 159 15.24 -10.32 3.20
N LYS A 160 14.62 -9.55 4.11
CA LYS A 160 14.79 -8.10 4.27
C LYS A 160 14.45 -7.27 3.02
N LYS A 161 13.67 -7.84 2.11
CA LYS A 161 13.22 -7.20 0.86
C LYS A 161 12.05 -6.24 1.08
N ILE A 162 11.25 -6.50 2.12
CA ILE A 162 10.21 -5.59 2.62
C ILE A 162 10.49 -5.20 4.08
N SER A 163 9.87 -4.13 4.55
CA SER A 163 9.89 -3.68 5.94
C SER A 163 8.88 -4.47 6.78
N LEU A 164 9.03 -4.41 8.11
CA LEU A 164 8.03 -4.96 9.02
C LEU A 164 6.67 -4.26 8.86
N HIS A 165 6.66 -2.93 8.72
CA HIS A 165 5.43 -2.15 8.55
C HIS A 165 4.69 -2.54 7.25
N PHE A 166 5.43 -2.77 6.16
CA PHE A 166 4.84 -3.25 4.91
C PHE A 166 4.19 -4.62 5.09
N TYR A 167 4.88 -5.53 5.79
CA TYR A 167 4.33 -6.86 6.10
C TYR A 167 3.06 -6.77 6.95
N GLU A 168 3.04 -5.92 7.98
CA GLU A 168 1.88 -5.70 8.85
C GLU A 168 0.68 -5.14 8.08
N GLU A 169 0.90 -4.20 7.15
CA GLU A 169 -0.15 -3.69 6.26
C GLU A 169 -0.72 -4.79 5.36
N MET A 170 0.15 -5.62 4.77
CA MET A 170 -0.31 -6.73 3.94
C MET A 170 -1.08 -7.78 4.73
N GLN A 171 -0.64 -8.07 5.96
CA GLN A 171 -1.36 -8.96 6.86
C GLN A 171 -2.74 -8.40 7.21
N ASN A 172 -2.84 -7.12 7.53
CA ASN A 172 -4.11 -6.46 7.84
C ASN A 172 -5.05 -6.48 6.62
N PHE A 173 -4.55 -6.13 5.44
CA PHE A 173 -5.31 -6.18 4.20
C PHE A 173 -5.88 -7.59 3.93
N LEU A 174 -5.05 -8.64 4.03
CA LEU A 174 -5.48 -10.02 3.79
C LEU A 174 -6.47 -10.53 4.85
N ASN A 175 -6.38 -10.05 6.09
CA ASN A 175 -7.36 -10.36 7.13
C ASN A 175 -8.72 -9.71 6.83
N ILE A 176 -8.73 -8.45 6.39
CA ILE A 176 -9.98 -7.75 6.00
C ILE A 176 -10.59 -8.44 4.78
N ASP A 177 -9.80 -8.78 3.77
CA ASP A 177 -10.25 -9.49 2.56
C ASP A 177 -10.90 -10.84 2.91
N ALA A 178 -10.27 -11.61 3.80
CA ALA A 178 -10.83 -12.86 4.31
C ALA A 178 -12.16 -12.63 5.05
N ALA A 179 -12.23 -11.68 5.97
CA ALA A 179 -13.46 -11.38 6.72
C ALA A 179 -14.62 -10.96 5.81
N ILE A 180 -14.34 -10.19 4.74
CA ILE A 180 -15.34 -9.82 3.74
C ILE A 180 -15.83 -11.04 2.96
N MET A 181 -14.92 -11.94 2.56
CA MET A 181 -15.29 -13.19 1.88
C MET A 181 -16.15 -14.09 2.78
N GLU A 182 -15.79 -14.22 4.05
CA GLU A 182 -16.55 -14.98 5.05
C GLU A 182 -17.96 -14.39 5.27
N ALA A 183 -18.08 -13.06 5.36
CA ALA A 183 -19.37 -12.38 5.52
C ALA A 183 -20.29 -12.53 4.29
N ALA A 184 -19.72 -12.83 3.12
CA ALA A 184 -20.48 -13.05 1.90
C ALA A 184 -21.02 -14.50 1.77
N ILE A 185 -20.70 -15.39 2.72
CA ILE A 185 -21.14 -16.80 2.70
C ILE A 185 -22.64 -16.86 2.97
N PRO A 186 -23.45 -17.39 2.03
CA PRO A 186 -24.86 -17.66 2.31
C PRO A 186 -24.95 -18.63 3.49
N MET A 187 -25.63 -18.21 4.56
CA MET A 187 -25.96 -19.06 5.70
C MET A 187 -27.14 -19.98 5.37
#